data_AF-A0A060BPF7-F1
#
_entry.id   AF-A0A060BPF7-F1
#
_cell.length_a   1.000
_cell.length_b   1.000
_cell.length_c   1.000
_cell.angle_alpha   90.00
_cell.angle_beta   90.00
_cell.angle_gamma   90.00
#
_symmetry.space_group_name_H-M   'P 1'
#
loop_
_entity.id
_entity.type
_entity.pdbx_description
1 polymer ?
#
loop_
_entity_poly.entity_id
_entity_poly.type
_entity_poly.pdbx_seq_one_letter_code
_entity_poly.pdbx_strand_id
1 'polypeptide(L)'
;MNGIDPCVLVDTDGQSYIYWAGRGMSVAKLKDNMLELASEPVSIKGLPDGFKEGPFVFKHQGKYYFTFPWVKEKTETLAYAMGDSPTGPFVLRGLS
;
A
#
# COMPACT_ATOMS: atom_id res chain seq x y z
N MET A 1 1.34 0.60 -17.10
CA MET A 1 1.69 0.36 -15.68
C MET A 1 2.91 -0.54 -15.67
N ASN A 2 4.00 -0.15 -15.01
CA ASN A 2 5.20 -0.97 -14.84
C ASN A 2 5.45 -1.12 -13.34
N GLY A 3 5.45 -2.34 -12.81
CA GLY A 3 5.55 -2.63 -11.39
C GLY A 3 5.38 -4.11 -11.08
N ILE A 4 5.58 -4.48 -9.82
CA ILE A 4 5.44 -5.83 -9.29
C ILE A 4 4.57 -5.83 -8.03
N ASP A 5 4.16 -7.02 -7.58
CA ASP A 5 3.42 -7.26 -6.35
C ASP A 5 2.15 -6.41 -6.18
N PRO A 6 1.13 -6.64 -7.03
CA PRO A 6 -0.11 -5.90 -6.91
C PRO A 6 -0.91 -6.34 -5.67
N CYS A 7 -1.52 -5.36 -5.00
CA CYS A 7 -2.56 -5.59 -4.00
C CYS A 7 -3.77 -4.73 -4.33
N VAL A 8 -4.98 -5.29 -4.21
CA VAL A 8 -6.23 -4.56 -4.44
C VAL A 8 -6.98 -4.40 -3.12
N LEU A 9 -7.43 -3.18 -2.84
CA LEU A 9 -8.35 -2.86 -1.75
C LEU A 9 -9.67 -2.42 -2.36
N VAL A 10 -10.78 -3.05 -1.97
CA VAL A 10 -12.12 -2.51 -2.20
C VAL A 10 -12.57 -1.87 -0.89
N ASP A 11 -12.73 -0.55 -0.90
CA ASP A 11 -13.11 0.20 0.30
C ASP A 11 -14.63 0.13 0.55
N THR A 12 -15.07 0.53 1.75
CA THR A 12 -16.46 0.45 2.19
C THR A 12 -17.41 1.37 1.44
N ASP A 13 -16.88 2.38 0.75
CA ASP A 13 -17.64 3.27 -0.14
C ASP A 13 -17.76 2.74 -1.58
N GLY A 14 -17.19 1.55 -1.85
CA GLY A 14 -17.16 0.93 -3.18
C GLY A 14 -15.98 1.35 -4.04
N GLN A 15 -15.16 2.31 -3.61
CA GLN A 15 -13.97 2.70 -4.37
C GLN A 15 -12.89 1.62 -4.26
N SER A 16 -12.47 1.11 -5.42
CA SER A 16 -11.34 0.19 -5.52
C SER A 16 -10.02 0.93 -5.69
N TYR A 17 -8.96 0.39 -5.08
CA TYR A 17 -7.59 0.87 -5.17
C TYR A 17 -6.67 -0.28 -5.53
N ILE A 18 -5.63 0.00 -6.33
CA ILE A 18 -4.53 -0.92 -6.60
C ILE A 18 -3.23 -0.33 -6.08
N TYR A 19 -2.46 -1.13 -5.35
CA TYR A 19 -1.15 -0.84 -4.83
C TYR A 19 -0.12 -1.71 -5.54
N TRP A 20 1.08 -1.20 -5.78
CA TRP A 20 2.17 -1.99 -6.38
C TRP A 20 3.55 -1.42 -6.05
N ALA A 21 4.57 -2.27 -6.17
CA ALA A 21 5.98 -1.95 -5.97
C ALA A 21 6.75 -1.82 -7.30
N GLY A 22 8.04 -1.43 -7.23
CA GLY A 22 8.99 -1.43 -8.36
C GLY A 22 9.75 -0.11 -8.57
N ARG A 23 9.17 1.03 -8.19
CA ARG A 23 9.84 2.35 -8.17
C ARG A 23 9.52 3.11 -6.88
N GLY A 24 9.58 2.38 -5.78
CA GLY A 24 8.86 2.73 -4.57
C GLY A 24 7.45 2.13 -4.59
N MET A 25 6.65 2.51 -3.60
CA MET A 25 5.31 1.99 -3.41
C MET A 25 4.28 2.98 -3.95
N SER A 26 3.37 2.51 -4.79
CA SER A 26 2.40 3.36 -5.49
C SER A 26 0.97 2.88 -5.20
N VAL A 27 0.02 3.80 -5.30
CA VAL A 27 -1.42 3.53 -5.24
C VAL A 27 -2.15 4.32 -6.32
N ALA A 28 -3.18 3.74 -6.92
CA ALA A 28 -4.13 4.44 -7.77
C ALA A 28 -5.55 3.91 -7.55
N LYS A 29 -6.53 4.75 -7.87
CA LYS A 29 -7.93 4.29 -7.95
C LYS A 29 -8.09 3.39 -9.16
N LEU A 30 -8.91 2.35 -9.03
CA LEU A 30 -9.41 1.54 -10.13
C LEU A 30 -10.81 1.99 -10.55
N LYS A 31 -11.12 1.84 -11.84
CA LYS A 31 -12.51 1.90 -12.31
C LYS A 31 -13.27 0.65 -11.85
N ASP A 32 -14.59 0.71 -11.89
CA ASP A 32 -15.47 -0.41 -11.51
C ASP A 32 -15.25 -1.67 -12.35
N ASN A 33 -14.71 -1.53 -13.56
CA ASN A 33 -14.34 -2.66 -14.41
C ASN A 33 -13.09 -3.41 -13.91
N MET A 34 -12.34 -2.88 -12.94
CA MET A 34 -11.12 -3.45 -12.35
C MET A 34 -9.94 -3.64 -13.34
N LEU A 35 -10.06 -3.12 -14.56
CA LEU A 35 -9.06 -3.27 -15.63
C LEU A 35 -8.29 -1.99 -15.92
N GLU A 36 -8.84 -0.85 -15.51
CA GLU A 36 -8.29 0.47 -15.83
C GLU A 36 -8.12 1.34 -14.58
N LEU A 37 -7.11 2.19 -14.62
CA LEU A 37 -6.93 3.22 -13.60
C LEU A 37 -8.00 4.32 -13.74
N ALA A 38 -8.51 4.76 -12.60
CA ALA A 38 -9.42 5.89 -12.46
C ALA A 38 -8.72 7.16 -11.93
N SER A 39 -7.44 7.07 -11.60
CA SER A 39 -6.60 8.20 -11.20
C SER A 39 -5.17 8.02 -11.66
N GLU A 40 -4.41 9.12 -11.68
CA GLU A 40 -2.95 9.03 -11.74
C GLU A 40 -2.40 8.29 -10.51
N PRO A 41 -1.30 7.53 -10.66
CA PRO A 41 -0.59 6.93 -9.54
C PRO A 41 -0.06 7.97 -8.55
N VAL A 42 -0.21 7.67 -7.26
CA VAL A 42 0.33 8.44 -6.16
C VAL A 42 1.37 7.59 -5.43
N SER A 43 2.53 8.18 -5.12
CA SER A 43 3.53 7.50 -4.29
C SER A 43 3.09 7.47 -2.82
N ILE A 44 3.10 6.29 -2.23
CA ILE A 44 2.89 6.10 -0.79
C ILE A 44 3.99 6.79 0.00
N LYS A 45 3.59 7.53 1.03
CA LYS A 45 4.49 8.29 1.92
C LYS A 45 4.43 7.75 3.34
N GLY A 46 5.53 7.96 4.08
CA GLY A 46 5.65 7.63 5.50
C GLY A 46 6.09 6.19 5.81
N LEU A 47 6.58 5.46 4.79
CA LEU A 47 7.26 4.18 4.97
C LEU A 47 8.75 4.42 5.30
N PRO A 48 9.38 3.57 6.15
CA PRO A 48 10.79 3.69 6.50
C PRO A 48 11.70 3.31 5.34
N ASP A 49 12.88 3.89 5.23
CA ASP A 49 13.88 3.47 4.25
C ASP A 49 14.20 1.97 4.36
N GLY A 50 14.49 1.35 3.22
CA GLY A 50 14.77 -0.09 3.15
C GLY A 50 13.54 -0.99 3.03
N PHE A 51 12.33 -0.43 2.89
CA PHE A 51 11.16 -1.19 2.42
C PHE A 51 11.45 -1.80 1.04
N LYS A 52 10.94 -3.00 0.76
CA LYS A 52 11.26 -3.73 -0.47
C LYS A 52 10.12 -3.73 -1.47
N GLU A 53 9.07 -4.48 -1.18
CA GLU A 53 8.05 -4.86 -2.15
C GLU A 53 6.78 -5.35 -1.43
N GLY A 54 5.98 -6.22 -2.05
CA GLY A 54 4.90 -6.95 -1.37
C GLY A 54 3.90 -6.12 -0.56
N PRO A 55 3.31 -5.03 -1.11
CA PRO A 55 2.26 -4.32 -0.39
C PRO A 55 1.09 -5.25 -0.10
N PHE A 56 0.59 -5.20 1.13
CA PHE A 56 -0.72 -5.76 1.46
C PHE A 56 -1.48 -4.75 2.30
N VAL A 57 -2.65 -4.32 1.79
CA VAL A 57 -3.43 -3.23 2.36
C VAL A 57 -4.84 -3.69 2.66
N PHE A 58 -5.30 -3.44 3.88
CA PHE A 58 -6.66 -3.75 4.31
C PHE A 58 -7.19 -2.69 5.28
N LYS A 59 -8.51 -2.61 5.39
CA LYS A 59 -9.19 -1.71 6.32
C LYS A 59 -9.67 -2.49 7.53
N HIS A 60 -9.41 -1.97 8.73
CA HIS A 60 -9.92 -2.52 9.98
C HIS A 60 -10.27 -1.38 10.95
N GLN A 61 -11.47 -1.40 11.52
CA GLN A 61 -11.97 -0.39 12.46
C GLN A 61 -11.75 1.07 11.99
N GLY A 62 -11.98 1.34 10.71
CA GLY A 62 -11.86 2.68 10.13
C GLY A 62 -10.42 3.15 9.86
N LYS A 63 -9.42 2.30 10.10
CA LYS A 63 -8.01 2.57 9.78
C LYS A 63 -7.54 1.68 8.63
N TYR A 64 -6.59 2.18 7.86
CA TYR A 64 -5.94 1.46 6.77
C TYR A 64 -4.61 0.92 7.28
N TYR A 65 -4.46 -0.40 7.20
CA TYR A 65 -3.25 -1.12 7.57
C TYR A 65 -2.50 -1.45 6.30
N PHE A 66 -1.24 -1.07 6.27
CA PHE A 66 -0.32 -1.31 5.18
C PHE A 66 0.80 -2.18 5.71
N THR A 67 0.82 -3.46 5.35
CA THR A 67 1.91 -4.38 5.68
C THR A 67 2.86 -4.54 4.49
N PHE A 68 4.15 -4.67 4.76
CA PHE A 68 5.19 -4.78 3.74
C PHE A 68 6.47 -5.43 4.30
N PRO A 69 7.20 -6.22 3.51
CA PRO A 69 8.55 -6.64 3.85
C PRO A 69 9.51 -5.46 4.02
N TRP A 70 10.24 -5.47 5.13
CA TRP A 70 11.20 -4.46 5.51
C TRP A 70 12.51 -5.10 5.95
N VAL A 71 13.61 -4.75 5.28
CA VAL A 71 14.94 -5.18 5.69
C VAL A 71 15.47 -4.20 6.73
N LYS A 72 15.42 -4.60 7.99
CA LYS A 72 16.04 -3.88 9.09
C LYS A 72 17.47 -4.39 9.26
N GLU A 73 18.43 -3.58 8.84
CA GLU A 73 19.86 -3.92 8.78
C GLU A 73 20.15 -5.13 7.87
N LYS A 74 20.10 -6.35 8.41
CA LYS A 74 20.38 -7.61 7.69
C LYS A 74 19.24 -8.63 7.76
N THR A 75 18.18 -8.32 8.49
CA THR A 75 17.06 -9.24 8.70
C THR A 75 15.83 -8.71 7.99
N GLU A 76 15.26 -9.55 7.13
CA GLU A 76 13.95 -9.28 6.56
C GLU A 76 12.88 -9.55 7.60
N THR A 77 11.99 -8.58 7.77
CA THR A 77 10.90 -8.61 8.73
C THR A 77 9.62 -8.13 8.06
N LEU A 78 8.47 -8.58 8.55
CA LEU A 78 7.20 -8.01 8.13
C LEU A 78 6.91 -6.78 8.99
N ALA A 79 6.76 -5.62 8.37
CA ALA A 79 6.41 -4.37 9.04
C ALA A 79 4.99 -3.95 8.70
N TYR A 80 4.40 -3.10 9.54
CA TYR A 80 3.12 -2.47 9.24
C TYR A 80 3.09 -0.98 9.60
N ALA A 81 2.35 -0.24 8.77
CA ALA A 81 2.05 1.16 8.95
C ALA A 81 0.53 1.39 8.91
N MET A 82 0.06 2.44 9.57
CA MET A 82 -1.36 2.77 9.65
C MET A 82 -1.64 4.18 9.12
N GLY A 83 -2.75 4.33 8.40
CA GLY A 83 -3.23 5.62 7.88
C GLY A 83 -4.73 5.80 8.07
N ASP A 84 -5.17 7.04 7.92
CA ASP A 84 -6.59 7.44 7.94
C ASP A 84 -7.24 7.46 6.56
N SER A 85 -6.44 7.27 5.51
CA SER A 85 -6.85 7.28 4.10
C SER A 85 -6.22 6.09 3.39
N PRO A 86 -6.88 5.50 2.37
CA PRO A 86 -6.30 4.43 1.55
C PRO A 86 -5.02 4.89 0.84
N THR A 87 -4.85 6.19 0.57
CA THR A 87 -3.64 6.74 -0.06
C THR A 87 -2.60 7.26 0.93
N GLY A 88 -2.86 7.12 2.23
CA GLY A 88 -1.99 7.63 3.29
C GLY A 88 -2.13 9.14 3.52
N PRO A 89 -1.10 9.79 4.12
CA PRO A 89 0.18 9.21 4.52
C PRO A 89 0.02 8.11 5.57
N PHE A 90 0.92 7.13 5.55
CA PHE A 90 0.97 6.06 6.52
C PHE A 90 2.00 6.37 7.60
N VAL A 91 1.75 5.92 8.83
CA VAL A 91 2.68 6.05 9.95
C VAL A 91 3.12 4.65 10.37
N LEU A 92 4.42 4.37 10.29
CA LEU A 92 5.01 3.10 10.75
C LEU A 92 4.61 2.84 12.21
N ARG A 93 4.11 1.64 12.49
CA ARG A 93 3.69 1.24 13.84
C ARG A 93 4.55 0.14 14.44
N GLY A 94 5.13 -0.73 13.62
CA GLY A 94 6.06 -1.75 14.10
C GLY A 94 6.17 -2.93 13.17
N LEU A 95 6.60 -4.05 13.74
CA LEU A 95 6.62 -5.35 13.07
C LEU A 95 5.27 -6.05 13.27
N SER A 96 4.86 -6.84 12.27
CA SER A 96 3.64 -7.67 12.30
C SER A 96 3.91 -9.08 12.80
#